data_AF-A0AAD7LJ44-F1
#
_entry.id   AF-A0AAD7LJ44-F1
#
_cell.length_a   1.000
_cell.length_b   1.000
_cell.length_c   1.000
_cell.angle_alpha   90.00
_cell.angle_beta   90.00
_cell.angle_gamma   90.00
#
_symmetry.space_group_name_H-M   'P 1'
#
loop_
_entity.id
_entity.type
_entity.pdbx_description
1 polymer ?
#
loop_
_entity_poly.entity_id
_entity_poly.type
_entity_poly.pdbx_seq_one_letter_code
_entity_poly.pdbx_strand_id
1 'polypeptide(L)'
;MRGIGGPLLCIGDLLNYVGEEADPSLPDYQQQHLEATPSSSSISNLNVTPLTSDLTKLFQENYDQLKEALAGTDQSWTALTLKLCTALATANQLVQSTNSNVELLSEKVGELQKIIKRGDSAISAAKAVHVAQYDERSGN
;
A
#
# COMPACT_ATOMS: atom_id res chain seq x y z
N MET A 1 -35.47 11.20 -39.56
CA MET A 1 -34.77 11.85 -38.42
C MET A 1 -33.28 11.74 -38.69
N ARG A 2 -32.68 12.78 -39.25
CA ARG A 2 -31.25 12.80 -39.57
C ARG A 2 -30.53 13.24 -38.30
N GLY A 3 -30.16 12.28 -37.45
CA GLY A 3 -29.35 12.56 -36.27
C GLY A 3 -27.99 13.09 -36.73
N ILE A 4 -27.76 14.38 -36.50
CA ILE A 4 -26.47 15.02 -36.74
C ILE A 4 -25.57 14.57 -35.60
N GLY A 5 -24.92 13.42 -35.79
CA GLY A 5 -23.79 13.00 -34.97
C GLY A 5 -22.59 13.83 -35.38
N GLY A 6 -22.37 14.95 -34.68
CA GLY A 6 -21.12 15.68 -34.79
C GLY A 6 -19.92 14.80 -34.40
N PRO A 7 -18.70 15.16 -34.79
CA PRO A 7 -17.49 14.45 -34.37
C PRO A 7 -17.45 14.38 -32.85
N LEU A 8 -17.25 13.18 -32.29
CA LEU A 8 -17.00 13.01 -30.86
C LEU A 8 -15.74 13.83 -30.52
N LEU A 9 -15.90 14.82 -29.64
CA LEU A 9 -14.79 15.62 -29.12
C LEU A 9 -13.70 14.69 -28.61
N CYS A 10 -12.47 14.92 -29.05
CA CYS A 10 -11.34 14.14 -28.60
C CYS A 10 -11.05 14.47 -27.13
N ILE A 11 -10.44 13.54 -26.39
CA ILE A 11 -10.04 13.81 -25.00
C ILE A 11 -9.08 15.02 -24.92
N GLY A 12 -8.32 15.29 -25.99
CA GLY A 12 -7.54 16.52 -26.14
C GLY A 12 -8.38 17.80 -26.06
N ASP A 13 -9.59 17.82 -26.62
CA ASP A 13 -10.51 18.96 -26.54
C ASP A 13 -11.04 19.13 -25.10
N LEU A 14 -11.27 18.02 -24.39
CA LEU A 14 -11.77 18.02 -23.02
C LEU A 14 -10.68 18.46 -22.02
N LEU A 15 -9.44 18.02 -22.21
CA LEU A 15 -8.30 18.39 -21.38
C LEU A 15 -7.81 19.81 -21.67
N ASN A 16 -7.97 20.31 -22.89
CA ASN A 16 -7.70 21.70 -23.23
C ASN A 16 -8.58 22.68 -22.41
N TYR A 17 -9.83 22.28 -22.11
CA TYR A 17 -10.74 23.07 -21.27
C TYR A 17 -10.33 23.10 -19.78
N VAL A 18 -9.56 22.11 -19.30
CA VAL A 18 -9.05 22.08 -17.91
C VAL A 18 -7.81 22.96 -17.74
N GLY A 19 -7.08 23.24 -18.83
CA GLY A 19 -5.91 24.12 -18.82
C GLY A 19 -6.23 25.59 -19.11
N GLU A 20 -7.46 25.91 -19.51
CA GLU A 20 -7.90 27.28 -19.74
C GLU A 20 -8.47 27.83 -18.42
N GLU A 21 -7.61 28.58 -17.73
CA GLU A 21 -7.86 29.22 -16.44
C GLU A 21 -9.30 29.74 -16.32
N ALA A 22 -9.99 29.33 -15.27
CA ALA A 22 -11.34 29.75 -14.96
C ALA A 22 -11.44 31.29 -14.98
N ASP A 23 -12.13 31.83 -15.99
CA ASP A 23 -12.58 33.22 -15.98
C ASP A 23 -13.49 33.41 -14.76
N PRO A 24 -13.17 34.31 -13.81
CA PRO A 24 -13.90 34.43 -12.54
C PRO A 24 -15.28 35.10 -12.67
N SER A 25 -15.94 35.02 -13.83
CA SER A 25 -17.06 35.89 -14.17
C SER A 25 -18.45 35.25 -14.30
N LEU A 26 -18.68 33.95 -14.03
CA LEU A 26 -20.03 33.37 -14.09
C LEU A 26 -20.36 32.33 -12.98
N PRO A 27 -21.66 32.23 -12.59
CA PRO A 27 -22.05 31.97 -11.20
C PRO A 27 -22.22 30.49 -10.86
N ASP A 28 -22.00 30.24 -9.58
CA ASP A 28 -22.45 29.12 -8.74
C ASP A 28 -23.53 28.21 -9.35
N TYR A 29 -23.11 27.05 -9.89
CA TYR A 29 -23.98 25.90 -10.12
C TYR A 29 -23.52 24.73 -9.27
N GLN A 30 -23.95 24.80 -8.00
CA GLN A 30 -24.63 23.74 -7.26
C GLN A 30 -24.12 22.30 -7.47
N GLN A 31 -23.47 21.84 -6.41
CA GLN A 31 -23.53 20.49 -5.85
C GLN A 31 -24.79 19.70 -6.28
N GLN A 32 -24.62 18.77 -7.22
CA GLN A 32 -25.55 17.67 -7.42
C GLN A 32 -24.79 16.34 -7.40
N HIS A 33 -24.62 15.85 -6.18
CA HIS A 33 -24.84 14.46 -5.78
C HIS A 33 -24.97 13.43 -6.91
N LEU A 34 -23.90 12.68 -7.15
CA LEU A 34 -23.96 11.34 -7.72
C LEU A 34 -23.09 10.42 -6.86
N GLU A 35 -23.69 9.92 -5.78
CA GLU A 35 -23.21 8.73 -5.08
C GLU A 35 -23.27 7.54 -6.05
N ALA A 36 -22.15 7.21 -6.67
CA ALA A 36 -21.96 5.94 -7.34
C ALA A 36 -21.23 5.00 -6.37
N THR A 37 -22.00 4.22 -5.61
CA THR A 37 -21.52 3.03 -4.90
C THR A 37 -20.79 2.10 -5.89
N PRO A 38 -19.48 1.80 -5.70
CA PRO A 38 -18.88 0.72 -6.46
C PRO A 38 -19.37 -0.60 -5.87
N SER A 39 -20.12 -1.35 -6.68
CA SER A 39 -20.53 -2.72 -6.36
C SER A 39 -19.29 -3.55 -6.01
N SER A 40 -19.30 -4.14 -4.82
CA SER A 40 -18.30 -5.08 -4.34
C SER A 40 -18.42 -6.39 -5.13
N SER A 41 -17.75 -6.47 -6.28
CA SER A 41 -17.48 -7.76 -6.92
C SER A 41 -16.20 -8.31 -6.31
N SER A 42 -16.36 -9.39 -5.55
CA SER A 42 -15.29 -10.17 -4.94
C SER A 42 -14.26 -10.58 -5.99
N ILE A 43 -13.11 -9.89 -6.03
CA ILE A 43 -11.92 -10.35 -6.76
C ILE A 43 -11.22 -11.39 -5.88
N SER A 44 -11.91 -12.51 -5.68
CA SER A 44 -11.27 -13.74 -5.21
C SER A 44 -10.56 -14.34 -6.41
N ASN A 45 -9.26 -14.64 -6.25
CA ASN A 45 -8.39 -15.39 -7.16
C ASN A 45 -7.62 -14.56 -8.21
N LEU A 46 -6.91 -13.53 -7.79
CA LEU A 46 -5.58 -13.33 -8.38
C LEU A 46 -4.62 -14.20 -7.59
N ASN A 47 -4.32 -15.37 -8.16
CA ASN A 47 -3.22 -16.23 -7.73
C ASN A 47 -1.92 -15.47 -7.99
N VAL A 48 -1.58 -14.52 -7.10
CA VAL A 48 -0.32 -13.80 -7.11
C VAL A 48 0.73 -14.78 -6.59
N THR A 49 1.22 -15.62 -7.49
CA THR A 49 2.53 -16.25 -7.31
C THR A 49 3.53 -15.16 -6.93
N PRO A 50 4.36 -15.34 -5.89
CA PRO A 50 5.29 -14.33 -5.42
C PRO A 50 6.48 -14.28 -6.37
N LEU A 51 6.25 -13.78 -7.58
CA LEU A 51 7.31 -13.16 -8.34
C LEU A 51 7.33 -11.73 -7.83
N THR A 52 8.16 -11.46 -6.83
CA THR A 52 8.65 -10.13 -6.49
C THR A 52 9.54 -9.61 -7.64
N SER A 53 9.07 -9.76 -8.88
CA SER A 53 9.63 -9.13 -10.06
C SER A 53 9.34 -7.64 -9.91
N ASP A 54 10.32 -6.98 -9.30
CA ASP A 54 10.55 -5.55 -9.25
C ASP A 54 9.31 -4.70 -9.56
N LEU A 55 8.51 -4.45 -8.52
CA LEU A 55 7.33 -3.60 -8.59
C LEU A 55 7.65 -2.25 -9.24
N THR A 56 8.88 -1.75 -9.05
CA THR A 56 9.42 -0.55 -9.68
C THR A 56 9.44 -0.68 -11.20
N LYS A 57 9.95 -1.81 -11.71
CA LYS A 57 9.99 -2.11 -13.13
C LYS A 57 8.58 -2.23 -13.72
N LEU A 58 7.68 -2.92 -13.02
CA LEU A 58 6.28 -3.03 -13.43
C LEU A 58 5.58 -1.65 -13.45
N PHE A 59 5.83 -0.81 -12.45
CA PHE A 59 5.28 0.53 -12.40
C PHE A 59 5.79 1.38 -13.58
N GLN A 60 7.09 1.34 -13.84
CA GLN A 60 7.72 2.06 -14.94
C GLN A 60 7.15 1.62 -16.29
N GLU A 61 7.06 0.32 -16.55
CA GLU A 61 6.50 -0.21 -17.80
C GLU A 61 5.04 0.22 -18.03
N ASN A 62 4.20 0.22 -16.99
CA ASN A 62 2.81 0.66 -17.11
C ASN A 62 2.70 2.19 -17.26
N TYR A 63 3.60 2.95 -16.64
CA TYR A 63 3.67 4.39 -16.80
C TYR A 63 4.07 4.79 -18.24
N ASP A 64 5.05 4.10 -18.80
CA ASP A 64 5.49 4.33 -20.18
C ASP A 64 4.36 4.00 -21.18
N GLN A 65 3.65 2.89 -20.97
CA GLN A 65 2.46 2.54 -21.77
C GLN A 65 1.34 3.58 -21.63
N LEU A 66 1.10 4.12 -20.42
CA LEU A 66 0.11 5.17 -20.20
C LEU A 66 0.48 6.44 -20.96
N LYS A 67 1.76 6.82 -20.93
CA LYS A 67 2.28 7.98 -21.66
C LYS A 67 2.08 7.86 -23.17
N GLU A 68 2.31 6.66 -23.73
CA GLU A 68 2.04 6.39 -25.15
C GLU A 68 0.53 6.47 -25.45
N ALA A 69 -0.32 5.87 -24.62
CA ALA A 69 -1.77 5.92 -24.78
C ALA A 69 -2.35 7.34 -24.69
N LEU A 70 -1.78 8.20 -23.84
CA LEU A 70 -2.15 9.62 -23.73
C LEU A 70 -1.76 10.44 -24.95
N ALA A 71 -0.69 10.05 -25.65
CA ALA A 71 -0.28 10.68 -26.92
C ALA A 71 -1.07 10.13 -28.12
N GLY A 72 -1.66 8.94 -27.98
CA GLY A 72 -2.50 8.29 -28.96
C GLY A 72 -3.95 8.80 -28.96
N THR A 73 -4.77 8.19 -29.83
CA THR A 73 -6.22 8.47 -29.93
C THR A 73 -7.07 7.41 -29.22
N ASP A 74 -6.42 6.40 -28.65
CA ASP A 74 -7.01 5.21 -28.07
C ASP A 74 -7.40 5.39 -26.59
N GLN A 75 -8.55 4.84 -26.21
CA GLN A 75 -9.12 4.96 -24.86
C GLN A 75 -8.44 4.03 -23.83
N SER A 76 -7.34 3.39 -24.22
CA SER A 76 -6.52 2.47 -23.41
C SER A 76 -5.94 3.15 -22.16
N TRP A 77 -5.77 4.48 -22.19
CA TRP A 77 -5.25 5.27 -21.06
C TRP A 77 -6.09 5.13 -19.78
N THR A 78 -7.40 4.94 -19.89
CA THR A 78 -8.29 4.77 -18.72
C THR A 78 -7.98 3.46 -17.99
N ALA A 79 -7.86 2.36 -18.73
CA ALA A 79 -7.51 1.04 -18.19
C ALA A 79 -6.09 1.02 -17.61
N LEU A 80 -5.14 1.69 -18.27
CA LEU A 80 -3.75 1.81 -17.81
C LEU A 80 -3.65 2.66 -16.52
N THR A 81 -4.40 3.75 -16.44
CA THR A 81 -4.50 4.58 -15.22
C THR A 81 -5.05 3.76 -14.06
N LEU A 82 -6.15 3.03 -14.28
CA LEU A 82 -6.72 2.17 -13.25
C LEU A 82 -5.72 1.11 -12.77
N LYS A 83 -5.01 0.47 -13.70
CA LYS A 83 -3.99 -0.54 -13.40
C LYS A 83 -2.85 0.03 -12.54
N LEU A 84 -2.38 1.25 -12.83
CA LEU A 84 -1.38 1.93 -12.01
C LEU A 84 -1.92 2.27 -10.61
N CYS A 85 -3.14 2.78 -10.50
CA CYS A 85 -3.78 3.06 -9.21
C CYS A 85 -3.93 1.78 -8.38
N THR A 86 -4.36 0.67 -8.98
CA THR A 86 -4.45 -0.63 -8.29
C THR A 86 -3.07 -1.11 -7.84
N ALA A 87 -2.04 -1.04 -8.70
CA ALA A 87 -0.69 -1.42 -8.33
C ALA A 87 -0.15 -0.61 -7.15
N LEU A 88 -0.38 0.71 -7.14
CA LEU A 88 -0.01 1.58 -6.02
C LEU A 88 -0.77 1.25 -4.74
N ALA A 89 -2.08 0.99 -4.83
CA ALA A 89 -2.87 0.59 -3.68
C ALA A 89 -2.36 -0.72 -3.07
N THR A 90 -2.05 -1.72 -3.90
CA THR A 90 -1.46 -2.98 -3.45
C THR A 90 -0.08 -2.76 -2.83
N ALA A 91 0.76 -1.92 -3.41
CA ALA A 91 2.06 -1.55 -2.85
C ALA A 91 1.93 -0.93 -1.46
N ASN A 92 1.00 0.01 -1.30
CA ASN A 92 0.74 0.66 -0.03
C ASN A 92 0.24 -0.35 1.03
N GLN A 93 -0.65 -1.26 0.66
CA GLN A 93 -1.10 -2.33 1.56
C GLN A 93 0.05 -3.26 1.98
N LEU A 94 0.95 -3.60 1.07
CA LEU A 94 2.13 -4.41 1.37
C LEU A 94 3.05 -3.71 2.38
N VAL A 95 3.30 -2.41 2.20
CA VAL A 95 4.09 -1.60 3.14
C VAL A 95 3.42 -1.56 4.52
N GLN A 96 2.11 -1.29 4.58
CA GLN A 96 1.36 -1.24 5.83
C GLN A 96 1.38 -2.57 6.58
N SER A 97 1.12 -3.68 5.88
CA SER A 97 1.16 -5.03 6.46
C SER A 97 2.56 -5.38 6.97
N THR A 98 3.59 -5.06 6.19
CA THR A 98 4.99 -5.30 6.60
C THR A 98 5.33 -4.50 7.85
N ASN A 99 4.97 -3.22 7.90
CA ASN A 99 5.25 -2.37 9.05
C ASN A 99 4.57 -2.89 10.33
N SER A 100 3.29 -3.27 10.23
CA SER A 100 2.54 -3.86 11.36
C SER A 100 3.16 -5.18 11.85
N ASN A 101 3.60 -6.04 10.92
CA ASN A 101 4.27 -7.29 11.27
C ASN A 101 5.63 -7.07 11.94
N VAL A 102 6.40 -6.09 11.48
CA VAL A 102 7.69 -5.71 12.08
C VAL A 102 7.49 -5.15 13.48
N GLU A 103 6.45 -4.33 13.71
CA GLU A 103 6.09 -3.81 15.02
C GLU A 103 5.71 -4.94 15.99
N LEU A 104 4.84 -5.85 15.57
CA LEU A 104 4.46 -7.03 16.37
C LEU A 104 5.67 -7.93 16.67
N LEU A 105 6.55 -8.13 15.70
CA LEU A 105 7.77 -8.91 15.90
C LEU A 105 8.68 -8.25 16.94
N SER A 106 8.84 -6.92 16.87
CA SER A 106 9.63 -6.14 17.84
C SER A 106 9.08 -6.31 19.25
N GLU A 107 7.76 -6.23 19.42
CA GLU A 107 7.09 -6.47 20.71
C GLU A 107 7.41 -7.87 21.25
N LYS A 108 7.25 -8.91 20.42
CA LYS A 108 7.51 -10.30 20.80
C LYS A 108 8.97 -10.54 21.18
N VAL A 109 9.92 -9.94 20.45
CA VAL A 109 11.35 -9.98 20.79
C VAL A 109 11.60 -9.30 22.13
N GLY A 110 10.93 -8.17 22.41
CA GLY A 110 10.99 -7.50 23.71
C GLY A 110 10.47 -8.36 24.87
N GLU A 111 9.36 -9.07 24.67
CA GLU A 111 8.83 -10.04 25.65
C GLU A 111 9.84 -11.17 25.94
N LEU A 112 10.41 -11.76 24.88
CA LEU A 112 11.42 -12.81 25.00
C LEU A 112 12.67 -12.31 25.76
N GLN A 113 13.12 -11.09 25.50
CA GLN A 113 14.25 -10.50 26.21
C GLN A 113 13.99 -10.39 27.72
N LYS A 114 12.76 -10.02 28.14
CA LYS A 114 12.38 -9.99 29.56
C LYS A 114 12.42 -11.38 30.19
N ILE A 115 11.97 -12.41 29.45
CA ILE A 115 12.01 -13.80 29.91
C ILE A 115 13.47 -14.25 30.12
N ILE A 116 14.35 -13.96 29.17
CA ILE A 116 15.79 -14.29 29.26
C ILE A 116 16.42 -13.62 30.49
N LYS A 117 16.22 -12.31 30.68
CA LYS A 117 16.77 -11.58 31.85
C LYS A 117 16.33 -12.16 33.19
N ARG A 118 15.07 -12.60 33.28
CA ARG A 118 14.55 -13.29 34.46
C ARG A 118 15.20 -14.65 34.65
N GLY A 119 15.40 -15.41 33.58
CA GLY A 119 16.15 -16.67 33.60
C GLY A 119 17.57 -16.48 34.11
N ASP A 120 18.30 -15.50 33.57
CA ASP A 120 19.67 -15.17 34.01
C ASP A 120 19.72 -14.78 35.49
N SER A 121 18.75 -14.00 35.95
CA SER A 121 18.63 -13.61 37.36
C SER A 121 18.41 -14.82 38.27
N ALA A 122 17.54 -15.75 37.88
CA ALA A 122 17.28 -16.98 38.63
C ALA A 122 18.52 -17.90 38.65
N ILE A 123 19.25 -18.02 37.54
CA ILE A 123 20.50 -18.78 37.47
C ILE A 123 21.55 -18.16 38.39
N SER A 124 21.70 -16.84 38.38
CA SER A 124 22.63 -16.13 39.27
C SER A 124 22.28 -16.35 40.74
N ALA A 125 20.99 -16.28 41.10
CA ALA A 125 20.53 -16.54 42.46
C ALA A 125 20.80 -17.99 42.89
N ALA A 126 20.52 -18.97 42.02
CA ALA A 126 20.79 -20.38 42.30
C ALA A 126 22.28 -20.66 42.49
N LYS A 127 23.15 -20.04 41.68
CA LYS A 127 24.61 -20.14 41.85
C LYS A 127 25.06 -19.56 43.19
N ALA A 128 24.51 -18.43 43.63
CA ALA A 128 24.85 -17.82 44.90
C ALA A 128 24.49 -18.73 46.10
N VAL A 129 23.30 -19.34 46.08
CA VAL A 129 22.88 -20.31 47.11
C VAL A 129 23.79 -21.53 47.13
N HIS A 130 24.16 -22.04 45.94
CA HIS A 130 25.07 -23.19 45.83
C HIS A 130 26.43 -22.88 46.46
N VAL A 131 27.03 -21.73 46.15
CA VAL A 131 28.33 -21.33 46.73
C VAL A 131 28.24 -21.21 48.26
N ALA A 132 27.20 -20.55 48.79
CA ALA A 132 27.00 -20.41 50.23
C ALA A 132 26.90 -21.76 50.96
N GLN A 133 26.25 -22.77 50.35
CA GLN A 133 26.14 -24.11 50.91
C GLN A 133 27.47 -24.88 50.98
N TYR A 134 28.42 -24.61 50.07
CA TYR A 134 29.75 -25.23 50.13
C TYR A 134 30.65 -24.56 51.16
N ASP A 135 30.56 -23.24 51.33
CA ASP A 135 31.34 -22.50 52.35
C ASP A 135 30.93 -22.91 53.78
N GLU A 136 29.63 -23.09 54.06
CA GLU A 136 29.18 -23.59 55.37
C GLU A 136 29.62 -25.04 55.65
N ARG A 137 29.83 -25.85 54.61
CA ARG A 137 30.19 -27.27 54.75
C ARG A 137 31.69 -27.51 54.86
N SER A 138 32.52 -26.58 54.42
CA SER A 138 33.99 -26.68 54.47
C SER A 138 34.61 -26.02 55.72
N GLY A 139 33.81 -25.35 56.55
CA GLY A 139 34.25 -24.61 57.74
C GLY A 139 34.06 -25.32 59.10
N ASN A 140 33.68 -26.60 59.13
CA ASN A 140 33.55 -27.41 60.35
C ASN A 140 34.63 -28.49 60.44
#